data_AF-A0AAP3V0P9-F1
#
_entry.id   AF-A0AAP3V0P9-F1
#
_cell.length_a   1.000
_cell.length_b   1.000
_cell.length_c   1.000
_cell.angle_alpha   90.00
_cell.angle_beta   90.00
_cell.angle_gamma   90.00
#
_symmetry.space_group_name_H-M   'P 1'
#
loop_
_entity.id
_entity.type
_entity.pdbx_description
1 polymer ?
#
loop_
_entity_poly.entity_id
_entity_poly.type
_entity_poly.pdbx_seq_one_letter_code
_entity_poly.pdbx_strand_id
1 'polypeptide(L)'
;MRVLEARRADAPEGSYTARLFADKALLAAKLREEAEELTQATSREDVVWEAADVLYFTLARLAREGIDLAEVEAHLDRRALKVTRRG
;
A
#
# COMPACT_ATOMS: atom_id res chain seq x y z
N MET A 1 -0.41 2.77 10.44
CA MET A 1 0.04 1.38 10.68
C MET A 1 -0.90 0.54 11.54
N ARG A 2 -1.44 1.07 12.65
CA ARG A 2 -2.19 0.32 13.68
C ARG A 2 -3.26 -0.69 13.17
N VAL A 3 -4.03 -0.36 12.14
CA VAL A 3 -5.07 -1.27 11.58
C VAL A 3 -4.46 -2.45 10.81
N LEU A 4 -3.38 -2.23 10.08
CA LEU A 4 -2.70 -3.30 9.32
C LEU A 4 -1.85 -4.17 10.21
N GLU A 5 -1.21 -3.58 11.22
CA GLU A 5 -0.49 -4.32 12.25
C GLU A 5 -1.45 -5.18 13.08
N ALA A 6 -2.63 -4.64 13.45
CA ALA A 6 -3.68 -5.42 14.10
C ALA A 6 -4.19 -6.54 13.18
N ARG A 7 -4.48 -6.25 11.91
CA ARG A 7 -4.90 -7.29 10.94
C ARG A 7 -3.82 -8.35 10.67
N ARG A 8 -2.54 -7.99 10.75
CA ARG A 8 -1.41 -8.92 10.66
C ARG A 8 -1.31 -9.79 11.92
N ALA A 9 -1.50 -9.21 13.10
CA ALA A 9 -1.44 -9.92 14.37
C ALA A 9 -2.64 -10.87 14.57
N ASP A 10 -3.82 -10.46 14.11
CA ASP A 10 -5.08 -11.23 14.21
C ASP A 10 -5.31 -12.15 13.00
N ALA A 11 -4.44 -12.12 11.99
CA ALA A 11 -4.55 -12.98 10.82
C ALA A 11 -4.39 -14.45 11.24
N PRO A 12 -5.43 -15.30 11.06
CA PRO A 12 -5.31 -16.73 11.35
C PRO A 12 -4.14 -17.32 10.56
N GLU A 13 -3.45 -18.30 11.15
CA GLU A 13 -2.38 -19.02 10.49
C GLU A 13 -2.92 -19.65 9.19
N GLY A 14 -2.27 -19.35 8.06
CA GLY A 14 -2.73 -19.77 6.73
C GLY A 14 -3.74 -18.84 6.04
N SER A 15 -4.19 -17.76 6.67
CA SER A 15 -5.03 -16.75 6.03
C SER A 15 -4.31 -16.04 4.87
N TYR A 16 -5.09 -15.52 3.92
CA TYR A 16 -4.58 -14.80 2.75
C TYR A 16 -3.62 -13.67 3.14
N THR A 17 -3.98 -12.90 4.17
CA THR A 17 -3.13 -11.83 4.73
C THR A 17 -1.80 -12.37 5.27
N ALA A 18 -1.80 -13.47 6.04
CA ALA A 18 -0.58 -14.06 6.56
C ALA A 18 0.37 -14.53 5.43
N ARG A 19 -0.18 -15.19 4.40
CA ARG A 19 0.58 -15.60 3.21
C ARG A 19 1.16 -14.42 2.43
N LEU A 20 0.37 -13.37 2.26
CA LEU A 20 0.78 -12.14 1.58
C LEU A 20 1.97 -11.47 2.29
N PHE A 21 1.96 -11.41 3.63
CA PHE A 21 3.08 -10.87 4.39
C PHE A 21 4.33 -11.77 4.37
N ALA A 22 4.15 -13.09 4.23
CA ALA A 22 5.26 -14.05 4.17
C ALA A 22 5.95 -14.07 2.79
N ASP A 23 5.21 -13.93 1.70
CA ASP A 23 5.72 -14.09 0.32
C ASP A 23 6.02 -12.75 -0.36
N LYS A 24 7.31 -12.46 -0.60
CA LYS A 24 7.75 -11.19 -1.23
C LYS A 24 7.29 -11.08 -2.68
N ALA A 25 7.31 -12.20 -3.40
CA ALA A 25 7.00 -12.23 -4.81
C ALA A 25 5.49 -12.03 -5.01
N LEU A 26 4.68 -12.71 -4.20
CA LEU A 26 3.22 -12.55 -4.22
C LEU A 26 2.80 -11.11 -3.90
N LEU A 27 3.33 -10.51 -2.83
CA LEU A 27 3.01 -9.13 -2.48
C LEU A 27 3.40 -8.15 -3.59
N ALA A 28 4.57 -8.32 -4.20
CA ALA A 28 5.02 -7.47 -5.29
C ALA A 28 4.21 -7.68 -6.58
N ALA A 29 3.75 -8.91 -6.84
CA ALA A 29 2.88 -9.21 -7.97
C ALA A 29 1.52 -8.53 -7.81
N LYS A 30 0.90 -8.69 -6.63
CA LYS A 30 -0.38 -8.06 -6.31
C LYS A 30 -0.31 -6.53 -6.40
N LEU A 31 0.67 -5.90 -5.77
CA LEU A 31 0.84 -4.44 -5.86
C LEU A 31 0.96 -3.93 -7.32
N ARG A 32 1.59 -4.71 -8.21
CA ARG A 32 1.68 -4.33 -9.63
C ARG A 32 0.36 -4.50 -10.37
N GLU A 33 -0.38 -5.57 -10.07
CA GLU A 33 -1.71 -5.86 -10.63
C GLU A 33 -2.68 -4.73 -10.28
N GLU A 34 -2.85 -4.42 -8.99
CA GLU A 34 -3.82 -3.38 -8.58
C GLU A 34 -3.43 -1.98 -9.08
N ALA A 35 -2.12 -1.71 -9.21
CA ALA A 35 -1.66 -0.45 -9.77
C ALA A 35 -2.03 -0.32 -11.25
N GLU A 36 -1.95 -1.41 -12.02
CA GLU A 36 -2.39 -1.46 -13.41
C GLU A 36 -3.91 -1.32 -13.50
N GLU A 37 -4.67 -2.07 -12.69
CA GLU A 37 -6.14 -2.01 -12.63
C GLU A 37 -6.62 -0.60 -12.28
N LEU A 38 -5.98 0.08 -11.32
CA LEU A 38 -6.27 1.48 -11.00
C LEU A 38 -6.08 2.41 -12.20
N THR A 39 -5.09 2.17 -13.08
CA THR A 39 -4.92 2.98 -14.29
C THR A 39 -6.00 2.75 -15.35
N GLN A 40 -6.62 1.58 -15.32
CA GLN A 40 -7.65 1.15 -16.28
C GLN A 40 -9.08 1.40 -15.76
N ALA A 41 -9.24 1.61 -14.45
CA ALA A 41 -10.51 1.86 -13.80
C ALA A 41 -11.24 3.08 -14.41
N THR A 42 -12.51 2.89 -14.78
CA THR A 42 -13.32 3.94 -15.44
C THR A 42 -14.50 4.41 -14.61
N SER A 43 -15.05 3.55 -13.74
CA SER A 43 -16.12 3.94 -12.83
C SER A 43 -15.56 4.51 -11.53
N ARG A 44 -16.35 5.36 -10.86
CA ARG A 44 -15.97 5.89 -9.55
C ARG A 44 -15.79 4.80 -8.51
N GLU A 45 -16.58 3.73 -8.60
CA GLU A 45 -16.52 2.61 -7.67
C GLU A 45 -15.22 1.83 -7.86
N ASP A 46 -14.90 1.46 -9.10
CA ASP A 46 -13.65 0.75 -9.43
C ASP A 46 -12.43 1.58 -9.01
N VAL A 47 -12.41 2.89 -9.31
CA VAL A 47 -11.30 3.76 -8.89
C VAL A 47 -11.10 3.75 -7.37
N VAL A 48 -12.18 3.75 -6.59
CA VAL A 48 -12.09 3.70 -5.12
C VAL A 48 -11.57 2.33 -4.66
N TRP A 49 -12.04 1.25 -5.27
CA TRP A 49 -11.64 -0.11 -4.94
C TRP A 49 -10.16 -0.35 -5.24
N GLU A 50 -9.72 -0.07 -6.48
CA GLU A 50 -8.33 -0.30 -6.87
C GLU A 50 -7.37 0.63 -6.12
N ALA A 51 -7.78 1.87 -5.84
CA ALA A 51 -6.97 2.76 -5.01
C ALA A 51 -6.82 2.23 -3.58
N ALA A 52 -7.88 1.65 -3.00
CA ALA A 52 -7.81 1.05 -1.68
C ALA A 52 -6.85 -0.15 -1.66
N ASP A 53 -6.87 -0.99 -2.69
CA ASP A 53 -6.01 -2.17 -2.78
C ASP A 53 -4.55 -1.80 -3.04
N VAL A 54 -4.27 -0.83 -3.91
CA VAL A 54 -2.92 -0.25 -4.08
C VAL A 54 -2.38 0.28 -2.75
N LEU A 55 -3.18 1.03 -2.00
CA LEU A 55 -2.78 1.55 -0.68
C LEU A 55 -2.56 0.41 0.31
N TYR A 56 -3.43 -0.60 0.33
CA TYR A 56 -3.28 -1.77 1.20
C TYR A 56 -1.96 -2.50 0.96
N PHE A 57 -1.65 -2.86 -0.30
CA PHE A 57 -0.42 -3.57 -0.62
C PHE A 57 0.83 -2.71 -0.43
N THR A 58 0.73 -1.40 -0.67
CA THR A 58 1.82 -0.45 -0.35
C THR A 58 2.12 -0.46 1.13
N LEU A 59 1.10 -0.30 1.98
CA LEU A 59 1.27 -0.29 3.43
C LEU A 59 1.75 -1.65 3.96
N ALA A 60 1.28 -2.76 3.39
CA ALA A 60 1.77 -4.10 3.70
C ALA A 60 3.26 -4.25 3.37
N ARG A 61 3.72 -3.67 2.24
CA ARG A 61 5.13 -3.63 1.88
C ARG A 61 5.96 -2.81 2.87
N LEU A 62 5.49 -1.63 3.27
CA LEU A 62 6.17 -0.80 4.26
C LEU A 62 6.30 -1.54 5.61
N ALA A 63 5.20 -2.13 6.08
CA ALA A 63 5.18 -2.87 7.35
C ALA A 63 6.12 -4.08 7.34
N ARG A 64 6.26 -4.75 6.18
CA ARG A 64 7.21 -5.85 6.01
C ARG A 64 8.66 -5.39 6.12
N GLU A 65 8.99 -4.23 5.58
CA GLU A 65 10.35 -3.67 5.62
C GLU A 65 10.62 -2.88 6.91
N GLY A 66 9.63 -2.78 7.82
CA GLY A 66 9.76 -2.05 9.07
C GLY A 66 9.79 -0.52 8.89
N ILE A 67 9.22 -0.01 7.81
CA ILE A 67 9.17 1.41 7.48
C ILE A 67 7.85 2.00 7.99
N ASP A 68 7.92 3.12 8.73
CA ASP A 68 6.72 3.82 9.18
C ASP A 68 6.10 4.65 8.03
N LEU A 69 4.77 4.74 8.02
CA LEU A 69 4.06 5.63 7.11
C LEU A 69 4.50 7.09 7.29
N ALA A 70 4.85 7.49 8.51
CA ALA A 70 5.38 8.83 8.80
C ALA A 70 6.65 9.16 8.00
N GLU A 71 7.48 8.17 7.68
CA GLU A 71 8.68 8.37 6.84
C GLU A 71 8.30 8.68 5.38
N VAL A 72 7.24 8.05 4.88
CA VAL A 72 6.70 8.31 3.53
C VAL A 72 6.03 9.68 3.47
N GLU A 73 5.24 10.03 4.48
CA GLU A 73 4.62 11.36 4.62
C GLU A 73 5.67 12.48 4.63
N ALA A 74 6.71 12.33 5.45
CA ALA A 74 7.83 13.29 5.48
C ALA A 74 8.53 13.41 4.12
N HIS A 75 8.61 12.33 3.34
CA HIS A 75 9.14 12.37 1.98
C HIS A 75 8.21 13.10 1.00
N LEU A 76 6.89 12.90 1.10
CA LEU A 76 5.89 13.59 0.28
C LEU A 76 5.87 15.09 0.58
N ASP A 77 5.93 15.49 1.85
CA ASP A 77 5.99 16.90 2.25
C ASP A 77 7.21 17.61 1.67
N ARG A 78 8.39 16.98 1.74
CA ARG A 78 9.62 17.51 1.13
C ARG A 78 9.46 17.70 -0.39
N ARG A 79 8.75 16.78 -1.06
CA ARG A 79 8.47 16.88 -2.50
C ARG A 79 7.50 18.02 -2.80
N ALA A 80 6.43 18.18 -2.01
CA ALA A 80 5.48 19.27 -2.15
C ALA A 80 6.17 20.63 -1.99
N LEU A 81 6.98 20.80 -0.94
CA LEU A 81 7.79 22.01 -0.71
C LEU A 81 8.73 22.32 -1.89
N LYS A 82 9.30 21.29 -2.54
CA LYS A 82 10.15 21.47 -3.72
C LYS A 82 9.37 21.94 -4.95
N VAL A 83 8.12 21.52 -5.10
CA VAL A 83 7.24 21.96 -6.20
C VAL A 83 6.81 23.42 -5.97
N THR A 84 6.38 23.78 -4.76
CA THR A 84 5.99 25.16 -4.43
C THR A 84 7.12 26.17 -4.64
N ARG A 85 8.38 25.80 -4.39
CA ARG A 85 9.56 26.68 -4.61
C ARG A 85 9.92 26.91 -6.08
N ARG A 86 9.33 26.13 -7.00
CA ARG A 86 9.61 26.21 -8.46
C ARG A 86 8.48 26.86 -9.24
N GLY A 87 7.35 27.12 -8.60
CA GLY A 87 6.19 27.82 -9.19
C GLY A 87 6.26 29.32 -9.00
#